data_AF-A0A9D2I6X0-F1
#
_entry.id   AF-A0A9D2I6X0-F1
#
_cell.length_a   1.000
_cell.length_b   1.000
_cell.length_c   1.000
_cell.angle_alpha   90.00
_cell.angle_beta   90.00
_cell.angle_gamma   90.00
#
_symmetry.space_group_name_H-M   'P 1'
#
loop_
_entity.id
_entity.type
_entity.pdbx_description
1 polymer ?
#
loop_
_entity_poly.entity_id
_entity_poly.type
_entity_poly.pdbx_seq_one_letter_code
_entity_poly.pdbx_strand_id
1 'polypeptide(L)'
;AFIGSMNDEILVMEELAASLIAFLLEYYPERLTERYACEDGLEPAQVLEAAAKRRGCFKKGGEPDISRAASLVVEDFRSGRLGRISLERPEREEEGETV
;
A
#
# COMPACT_ATOMS: atom_id res chain seq x y z
N ALA A 1 -9.45 27.28 18.45
CA ALA A 1 -8.76 25.98 18.36
C ALA A 1 -9.53 25.14 17.36
N PHE A 2 -9.01 25.04 16.13
CA PHE A 2 -9.67 24.39 15.01
C PHE A 2 -9.52 22.88 15.14
N ILE A 3 -10.63 22.17 15.12
CA ILE A 3 -10.76 20.71 14.99
C ILE A 3 -10.30 20.23 13.59
N GLY A 4 -9.11 20.66 13.16
CA GLY A 4 -8.45 20.20 11.92
C GLY A 4 -7.66 18.90 12.11
N SER A 5 -7.19 18.60 13.32
CA SER A 5 -6.19 17.55 13.55
C SER A 5 -6.62 16.13 13.16
N MET A 6 -7.89 15.76 13.34
CA MET A 6 -8.31 14.39 13.01
C MET A 6 -8.34 14.12 11.50
N ASN A 7 -8.68 15.11 10.68
CA ASN A 7 -8.66 14.95 9.23
C ASN A 7 -7.23 15.00 8.68
N ASP A 8 -6.36 15.83 9.27
CA ASP A 8 -4.94 15.84 8.94
C ASP A 8 -4.29 14.47 9.18
N GLU A 9 -4.56 13.83 10.33
CA GLU A 9 -4.01 12.49 10.62
C GLU A 9 -4.48 11.42 9.62
N ILE A 10 -5.76 11.47 9.23
CA ILE A 10 -6.32 10.57 8.22
C ILE A 10 -5.68 10.80 6.85
N LEU A 11 -5.62 12.07 6.41
CA LEU A 11 -5.00 12.47 5.14
C LEU A 11 -3.53 12.06 5.09
N VAL A 12 -2.78 12.26 6.16
CA VAL A 12 -1.37 11.85 6.27
C VAL A 12 -1.23 10.33 6.12
N MET A 13 -2.17 9.55 6.66
CA MET A 13 -2.14 8.10 6.53
C MET A 13 -2.47 7.62 5.11
N GLU A 14 -3.41 8.28 4.43
CA GLU A 14 -3.74 8.03 3.02
C GLU A 14 -2.55 8.32 2.12
N GLU A 15 -1.88 9.46 2.29
CA GLU A 15 -0.68 9.85 1.55
C GLU A 15 0.48 8.86 1.79
N LEU A 16 0.70 8.46 3.05
CA LEU A 16 1.72 7.46 3.40
C LEU A 16 1.43 6.12 2.71
N ALA A 17 0.18 5.66 2.76
CA ALA A 17 -0.21 4.41 2.12
C ALA A 17 -0.07 4.48 0.60
N ALA A 18 -0.47 5.59 -0.02
CA ALA A 18 -0.32 5.81 -1.45
C ALA A 18 1.15 5.80 -1.88
N SER A 19 2.03 6.47 -1.14
CA SER A 19 3.48 6.47 -1.39
C SER A 19 4.08 5.05 -1.25
N LEU A 20 3.68 4.31 -0.20
CA LEU A 20 4.09 2.93 -0.02
C LEU A 20 3.60 2.03 -1.18
N ILE A 21 2.35 2.18 -1.60
CA ILE A 21 1.81 1.43 -2.73
C ILE A 21 2.54 1.76 -4.01
N ALA A 22 2.85 3.03 -4.28
CA ALA A 22 3.63 3.43 -5.45
C ALA A 22 5.00 2.73 -5.47
N PHE A 23 5.70 2.70 -4.33
CA PHE A 23 6.94 1.94 -4.19
C PHE A 23 6.74 0.44 -4.44
N LEU A 24 5.68 -0.16 -3.90
CA LEU A 24 5.40 -1.57 -4.11
C LEU A 24 5.01 -1.89 -5.54
N LEU A 25 4.30 -1.01 -6.24
CA LEU A 25 3.99 -1.17 -7.67
C LEU A 25 5.26 -1.13 -8.53
N GLU A 26 6.23 -0.29 -8.17
CA GLU A 26 7.50 -0.17 -8.90
C GLU A 26 8.41 -1.39 -8.69
N TYR A 27 8.47 -1.91 -7.46
CA TYR A 27 9.48 -2.91 -7.09
C TYR A 27 8.96 -4.32 -6.83
N TYR A 28 7.70 -4.45 -6.43
CA TYR A 28 7.07 -5.71 -6.00
C TYR A 28 5.58 -5.77 -6.40
N PRO A 29 5.20 -5.46 -7.66
CA PRO A 29 3.78 -5.34 -8.04
C PRO A 29 3.01 -6.65 -7.85
N GLU A 30 3.67 -7.79 -8.10
CA GLU A 30 3.15 -9.14 -7.85
C GLU A 30 2.61 -9.34 -6.42
N ARG A 31 3.20 -8.70 -5.41
CA ARG A 31 2.79 -8.81 -4.01
C ARG A 31 1.47 -8.11 -3.76
N LEU A 32 1.26 -6.97 -4.40
CA LEU A 32 -0.01 -6.24 -4.32
C LEU A 32 -1.11 -7.01 -5.03
N THR A 33 -0.84 -7.52 -6.23
CA THR A 33 -1.77 -8.35 -6.99
C THR A 33 -2.18 -9.62 -6.25
N GLU A 34 -1.22 -10.34 -5.65
CA GLU A 34 -1.53 -11.54 -4.86
C GLU A 34 -2.36 -11.21 -3.61
N ARG A 35 -2.04 -10.11 -2.91
CA ARG A 35 -2.70 -9.75 -1.65
C ARG A 35 -4.09 -9.15 -1.86
N TYR A 36 -4.19 -8.18 -2.76
CA TYR A 36 -5.38 -7.35 -2.96
C TYR A 36 -6.19 -7.72 -4.19
N ALA A 37 -5.73 -8.69 -5.01
CA ALA A 37 -6.37 -9.09 -6.26
C ALA A 37 -6.58 -7.90 -7.21
N CYS A 38 -5.59 -7.01 -7.28
CA CYS A 38 -5.58 -5.82 -8.14
C CYS A 38 -4.71 -6.06 -9.38
N GLU A 39 -5.05 -5.41 -10.49
CA GLU A 39 -4.29 -5.51 -11.74
C GLU A 39 -2.94 -4.78 -11.65
N ASP A 40 -1.96 -5.23 -12.41
CA ASP A 40 -0.68 -4.54 -12.56
C ASP A 40 -0.87 -3.19 -13.26
N GLY A 41 -0.10 -2.17 -12.85
CA GLY A 41 -0.14 -0.84 -13.46
C GLY A 41 -1.30 0.06 -13.02
N LEU A 42 -2.03 -0.32 -11.97
CA LEU A 42 -3.04 0.55 -11.35
C LEU A 42 -2.42 1.72 -10.59
N GLU A 43 -3.14 2.83 -10.49
CA GLU A 43 -2.72 3.94 -9.64
C GLU A 43 -2.86 3.58 -8.15
N PRO A 44 -2.05 4.19 -7.25
CA PRO A 44 -2.10 3.88 -5.82
C PRO A 44 -3.49 3.99 -5.20
N ALA A 45 -4.28 4.98 -5.63
CA ALA A 45 -5.67 5.15 -5.19
C ALA A 45 -6.56 3.95 -5.60
N GLN A 46 -6.40 3.42 -6.80
CA GLN A 46 -7.15 2.25 -7.27
C GLN A 46 -6.75 0.97 -6.53
N VAL A 47 -5.48 0.85 -6.14
CA VAL A 47 -5.02 -0.25 -5.28
C VAL A 47 -5.62 -0.12 -3.87
N LEU A 48 -5.73 1.09 -3.31
CA LEU A 48 -6.42 1.31 -2.04
C LEU A 48 -7.91 0.93 -2.13
N GLU A 49 -8.58 1.26 -3.23
CA GLU A 49 -9.95 0.80 -3.50
C GLU A 49 -10.06 -0.73 -3.59
N ALA A 50 -9.11 -1.37 -4.28
CA ALA A 50 -9.06 -2.83 -4.37
C ALA A 50 -8.82 -3.47 -3.00
N ALA A 51 -7.90 -2.91 -2.21
CA ALA A 51 -7.65 -3.34 -0.83
C ALA A 51 -8.89 -3.17 0.05
N ALA A 52 -9.60 -2.05 -0.08
CA ALA A 52 -10.86 -1.78 0.61
C ALA A 52 -11.90 -2.85 0.29
N LYS A 53 -12.13 -3.13 -1.01
CA LYS A 53 -13.06 -4.15 -1.50
C LYS A 53 -12.67 -5.54 -1.00
N ARG A 54 -11.39 -5.91 -1.11
CA ARG A 54 -10.84 -7.21 -0.69
C ARG A 54 -11.01 -7.45 0.80
N ARG A 55 -10.88 -6.41 1.62
CA ARG A 55 -10.99 -6.49 3.08
C ARG A 55 -12.41 -6.21 3.61
N GLY A 56 -13.37 -5.92 2.73
CA GLY A 56 -14.73 -5.58 3.14
C GLY A 56 -14.85 -4.23 3.85
N CYS A 57 -13.93 -3.30 3.59
CA CYS A 57 -13.92 -1.97 4.18
C CYS A 57 -14.77 -1.02 3.34
N PHE A 58 -16.01 -0.81 3.77
CA PHE A 58 -16.96 0.08 3.12
C PHE A 58 -17.49 1.13 4.10
N LYS A 59 -17.69 2.35 3.58
CA LYS A 59 -18.41 3.43 4.25
C LYS A 59 -19.91 3.12 4.25
N LYS A 60 -20.66 3.90 5.05
CA LYS A 60 -22.13 3.86 4.99
C LYS A 60 -22.57 4.25 3.58
N GLY A 61 -23.30 3.36 2.90
CA GLY A 61 -23.71 3.53 1.50
C GLY A 61 -23.08 2.53 0.53
N GLY A 62 -22.12 1.73 0.98
CA GLY A 62 -21.49 0.69 0.15
C GLY A 62 -20.29 1.18 -0.67
N GLU A 63 -19.85 2.42 -0.45
CA GLU A 63 -18.66 2.97 -1.08
C GLU A 63 -17.37 2.48 -0.39
N PRO A 64 -16.29 2.19 -1.12
CA PRO A 64 -15.01 1.78 -0.53
C PRO A 64 -14.47 2.79 0.48
N ASP A 65 -14.01 2.33 1.64
CA ASP A 65 -13.42 3.19 2.66
C ASP A 65 -11.90 3.32 2.51
N ILE A 66 -11.46 4.33 1.76
CA ILE A 66 -10.05 4.58 1.41
C ILE A 66 -9.20 4.82 2.65
N SER A 67 -9.64 5.69 3.57
CA SER A 67 -8.91 6.01 4.80
C SER A 67 -8.66 4.77 5.66
N ARG A 68 -9.67 3.89 5.75
CA ARG A 68 -9.53 2.61 6.47
C ARG A 68 -8.64 1.63 5.71
N ALA A 69 -8.74 1.58 4.40
CA ALA A 69 -7.87 0.75 3.56
C ALA A 69 -6.40 1.20 3.67
N ALA A 70 -6.12 2.50 3.67
CA ALA A 70 -4.78 3.05 3.84
C ALA A 70 -4.12 2.58 5.14
N SER A 71 -4.87 2.68 6.25
CA SER A 71 -4.43 2.18 7.56
C SER A 71 -4.09 0.68 7.52
N LEU A 72 -4.94 -0.11 6.85
CA LEU A 72 -4.76 -1.55 6.71
C LEU A 72 -3.57 -1.93 5.83
N VAL A 73 -3.34 -1.20 4.73
CA VAL A 73 -2.19 -1.47 3.85
C VAL A 73 -0.89 -1.20 4.60
N VAL A 74 -0.80 -0.10 5.33
CA VAL A 74 0.36 0.23 6.16
C VAL A 74 0.55 -0.81 7.27
N GLU A 75 -0.53 -1.30 7.88
CA GLU A 75 -0.46 -2.37 8.88
C GLU A 75 -0.02 -3.71 8.27
N ASP A 76 -0.56 -4.09 7.11
CA ASP A 76 -0.16 -5.30 6.36
C ASP A 76 1.33 -5.24 6.01
N PHE A 77 1.85 -4.07 5.66
CA PHE A 77 3.27 -3.84 5.44
C PHE A 77 4.10 -4.00 6.72
N ARG A 78 3.74 -3.29 7.79
CA ARG A 78 4.48 -3.33 9.08
C ARG A 78 4.49 -4.72 9.72
N SER A 79 3.41 -5.48 9.54
CA SER A 79 3.29 -6.86 10.02
C SER A 79 3.98 -7.88 9.12
N GLY A 80 4.56 -7.48 7.98
CA GLY A 80 5.19 -8.38 7.02
C GLY A 80 4.20 -9.28 6.27
N ARG A 81 2.88 -8.99 6.34
CA ARG A 81 1.83 -9.76 5.66
C ARG A 81 1.84 -9.58 4.14
N LEU A 82 2.49 -8.54 3.64
CA LEU A 82 2.81 -8.36 2.22
C LEU A 82 4.07 -9.13 1.78
N GLY A 83 4.71 -9.88 2.68
CA GLY A 83 5.95 -10.62 2.46
C GLY A 83 7.17 -9.93 3.07
N ARG A 84 8.35 -10.53 2.88
CA ARG A 84 9.64 -9.91 3.26
C ARG A 84 9.96 -8.79 2.26
N ILE A 85 9.43 -7.60 2.52
CA ILE A 85 9.78 -6.39 1.78
C ILE A 85 10.90 -5.68 2.54
N SER A 86 12.11 -5.74 2.02
CA SER A 86 13.22 -4.95 2.54
C SER A 86 13.23 -3.58 1.86
N LEU A 87 13.10 -2.50 2.66
CA LEU A 87 13.31 -1.12 2.21
C LEU A 87 14.80 -0.79 2.05
N GLU A 88 15.64 -1.49 2.81
CA GLU A 88 17.10 -1.47 2.65
C GLU A 88 17.48 -2.65 1.76
N ARG A 89 17.76 -2.35 0.49
CA ARG A 89 18.42 -3.31 -0.39
C ARG A 89 19.93 -3.06 -0.26
N PRO A 90 20.78 -4.08 -0.04
CA PRO A 90 22.18 -3.90 -0.37
C PRO A 90 22.24 -3.49 -1.84
N GLU A 91 23.06 -2.49 -2.18
CA GLU A 91 23.38 -2.21 -3.58
C GLU A 91 23.67 -3.56 -4.25
N ARG A 92 22.99 -3.80 -5.38
CA ARG A 92 23.19 -5.00 -6.16
C ARG A 92 24.62 -4.92 -6.70
N GLU A 93 25.60 -5.40 -5.94
CA GLU A 93 26.90 -5.75 -6.48
C GLU A 93 26.61 -6.83 -7.51
N GLU A 94 26.76 -6.48 -8.78
CA GLU A 94 26.73 -7.43 -9.87
C GLU A 94 27.91 -8.38 -9.66
N GLU A 95 27.67 -9.48 -8.94
CA GLU A 95 28.53 -10.66 -8.95
C GLU A 95 28.43 -11.29 -10.35
N GLY A 96 29.11 -10.64 -11.30
CA GLY A 96 29.41 -11.14 -12.63
C GLY A 96 30.82 -11.74 -12.62
N GLU A 97 31.03 -12.79 -11.85
CA GLU A 97 32.11 -13.74 -12.10
C GLU A 97 31.79 -14.40 -13.45
N THR A 98 32.50 -14.01 -14.51
CA THR A 98 32.57 -14.81 -15.74
C THR A 98 34.04 -15.03 -16.03
N VAL A 99 34.39 -16.30 -15.92
CA VAL A 99 35.63 -16.97 -16.28
C VAL A 99 36.09 -16.70 -17.71
#